data_AF-A0A3R7SN88-F1
#
_entry.id   AF-A0A3R7SN88-F1
#
_cell.length_a   1.000
_cell.length_b   1.000
_cell.length_c   1.000
_cell.angle_alpha   90.00
_cell.angle_beta   90.00
_cell.angle_gamma   90.00
#
_symmetry.space_group_name_H-M   'P 1'
#
loop_
_entity.id
_entity.type
_entity.pdbx_description
1 polymer ?
#
loop_
_entity_poly.entity_id
_entity_poly.type
_entity_poly.pdbx_seq_one_letter_code
_entity_poly.pdbx_strand_id
1 'polypeptide(L)'
;MTIGLAKLTTLTTCFHVAEVVRENDYVNRRGLTTTTHDSFTLVNSDFYTVACTAKDGKTWSNTVAGIRRDEDVRASTGWDKVPADGLRVNYLMIGFDSLSRNTFIRTLPKSYAFLSDVLGAQVLEGYNIVGDGTPQQLIPILTGKTELELPETRRRMGKQAQYVNSYPFVWDDFKKNGYVTMFAEDQPHIGTFTYRLRGFDAPPTHHYMRPFFVSVYPEYKDHPKLCLRNTPRHKVFFRYIEDFMAEYRSEPKFAFAFHSELSHDDFNLVSVADNDLLALLTSLRDQGHLNDTILVLMSDHGHRFTTIRSTQQGKQEERLPFMALVLPQSVKDSYPSAVGNVRVNVHRLTTPLTSTLPCRTSSTFSGARLGQLTERGYPL
;
A
#
# COMPACT_ATOMS: atom_id res chain seq x y z
N MET A 1 -0.71 20.15 -3.27
CA MET A 1 -1.54 20.24 -4.49
C MET A 1 -2.62 21.32 -4.34
N THR A 2 -2.62 22.37 -5.16
CA THR A 2 -3.83 23.19 -5.37
C THR A 2 -4.73 22.41 -6.31
N ILE A 3 -5.88 21.94 -5.83
CA ILE A 3 -6.78 21.16 -6.67
C ILE A 3 -7.49 22.15 -7.59
N GLY A 4 -7.07 22.20 -8.86
CA GLY A 4 -7.84 22.89 -9.89
C GLY A 4 -9.18 22.16 -10.06
N LEU A 5 -10.28 22.77 -9.62
CA LEU A 5 -11.63 22.27 -9.89
C LEU A 5 -12.02 22.43 -11.38
N ALA A 6 -11.06 22.78 -12.23
CA ALA A 6 -11.19 23.11 -13.65
C ALA A 6 -11.83 22.02 -14.51
N LYS A 7 -11.83 20.74 -14.10
CA LYS A 7 -12.57 19.68 -14.82
C LYS A 7 -14.10 19.65 -14.56
N LEU A 8 -14.61 20.53 -13.68
CA LEU A 8 -16.05 20.75 -13.46
C LEU A 8 -16.58 22.02 -14.18
N THR A 9 -15.75 22.69 -14.97
CA THR A 9 -16.15 23.88 -15.73
C THR A 9 -16.97 23.43 -16.95
N THR A 10 -18.30 23.54 -16.88
CA THR A 10 -19.00 24.67 -17.52
C THR A 10 -20.37 24.98 -16.87
N LEU A 11 -20.78 24.28 -15.80
CA LEU A 11 -22.18 24.33 -15.28
C LEU A 11 -22.35 24.46 -13.75
N THR A 12 -21.28 24.55 -12.96
CA THR A 12 -21.34 24.52 -11.48
C THR A 12 -21.20 25.91 -10.87
N THR A 13 -21.97 26.22 -9.82
CA THR A 13 -22.03 27.56 -9.21
C THR A 13 -21.38 27.67 -7.83
N CYS A 14 -21.29 26.61 -7.02
CA CYS A 14 -20.67 26.65 -5.68
C CYS A 14 -20.04 25.29 -5.32
N PHE A 15 -18.87 25.30 -4.66
CA PHE A 15 -18.25 24.13 -4.04
C PHE A 15 -18.23 24.29 -2.52
N HIS A 16 -18.95 23.45 -1.79
CA HIS A 16 -18.80 23.30 -0.35
C HIS A 16 -17.81 22.16 -0.09
N VAL A 17 -16.64 22.51 0.43
CA VAL A 17 -15.55 21.57 0.67
C VAL A 17 -15.31 21.47 2.17
N ALA A 18 -15.19 20.25 2.69
CA ALA A 18 -14.78 20.02 4.08
C ALA A 18 -13.86 18.80 4.16
N GLU A 19 -12.71 18.98 4.78
CA GLU A 19 -11.74 17.88 5.00
C GLU A 19 -12.32 16.77 5.87
N VAL A 20 -11.91 15.54 5.62
CA VAL A 20 -12.21 14.37 6.48
C VAL A 20 -11.02 14.21 7.41
N VAL A 21 -11.16 14.62 8.66
CA VAL A 21 -10.06 14.64 9.63
C VAL A 21 -10.15 13.41 10.54
N ARG A 22 -9.08 12.63 10.63
CA ARG A 22 -9.00 11.45 11.50
C ARG A 22 -9.02 11.88 12.97
N GLU A 23 -9.90 11.28 13.77
CA GLU A 23 -9.82 11.37 15.24
C GLU A 23 -9.08 10.16 15.80
N ASN A 24 -9.45 8.97 15.34
CA ASN A 24 -8.78 7.70 15.62
C ASN A 24 -9.01 6.73 14.45
N ASP A 25 -8.57 5.48 14.57
CA ASP A 25 -8.70 4.48 13.50
C ASP A 25 -10.15 4.04 13.17
N TYR A 26 -11.14 4.45 13.93
CA TYR A 26 -12.53 4.05 13.73
C TYR A 26 -13.46 5.23 13.48
N VAL A 27 -13.02 6.45 13.78
CA VAL A 27 -13.84 7.66 13.74
C VAL A 27 -13.09 8.79 13.04
N ASN A 28 -13.78 9.43 12.11
CA ASN A 28 -13.38 10.69 11.50
C ASN A 28 -14.37 11.78 11.92
N ARG A 29 -13.87 13.01 11.98
CA ARG A 29 -14.70 14.21 12.06
C ARG A 29 -14.67 14.99 10.76
N ARG A 30 -15.73 15.73 10.52
CA ARG A 30 -15.80 16.70 9.42
C ARG A 30 -15.03 17.96 9.81
N GLY A 31 -14.15 18.43 8.92
CA GLY A 31 -13.45 19.70 9.04
C GLY A 31 -14.38 20.90 8.83
N LEU A 32 -13.81 22.11 8.93
CA LEU A 32 -14.55 23.33 8.61
C LEU A 32 -14.99 23.30 7.14
N THR A 33 -16.24 23.68 6.89
CA THR A 33 -16.77 23.77 5.53
C THR A 33 -16.38 25.11 4.94
N THR A 34 -15.64 25.09 3.84
CA THR A 34 -15.26 26.25 3.05
C THR A 34 -16.07 26.28 1.77
N THR A 35 -16.62 27.44 1.43
CA THR A 35 -17.25 27.67 0.12
C THR A 35 -16.23 28.31 -0.81
N THR A 36 -15.98 27.70 -1.97
CA THR A 36 -15.06 28.20 -3.01
C THR A 36 -15.67 28.00 -4.39
N HIS A 37 -15.14 28.72 -5.39
CA HIS A 37 -15.54 28.64 -6.80
C HIS A 37 -14.41 28.20 -7.73
N ASP A 38 -13.17 28.07 -7.21
CA ASP A 38 -11.98 27.92 -8.03
C ASP A 38 -11.06 26.79 -7.54
N SER A 39 -10.53 26.93 -6.33
CA SER A 39 -9.61 25.95 -5.75
C SER A 39 -9.77 25.80 -4.23
N PHE A 40 -9.30 24.66 -3.74
CA PHE A 40 -9.19 24.33 -2.32
C PHE A 40 -7.82 23.67 -2.07
N THR A 41 -7.17 24.05 -0.98
CA THR A 41 -5.87 23.51 -0.57
C THR A 41 -6.05 22.64 0.65
N LEU A 42 -5.59 21.39 0.55
CA LEU A 42 -5.60 20.44 1.66
C LEU A 42 -4.51 20.80 2.67
N VAL A 43 -4.88 20.83 3.94
CA VAL A 43 -4.02 21.18 5.08
C VAL A 43 -3.95 20.01 6.07
N ASN A 44 -5.10 19.54 6.59
CA ASN A 44 -5.11 18.58 7.70
C ASN A 44 -5.34 17.13 7.25
N SER A 45 -5.77 16.93 6.01
CA SER A 45 -6.11 15.60 5.51
C SER A 45 -5.88 15.48 4.01
N ASP A 46 -5.54 14.27 3.58
CA ASP A 46 -5.50 13.88 2.17
C ASP A 46 -6.91 13.77 1.55
N PHE A 47 -7.95 13.81 2.39
CA PHE A 47 -9.33 13.49 2.01
C PHE A 47 -10.27 14.63 2.33
N TYR A 48 -11.25 14.84 1.46
CA TYR A 48 -12.26 15.86 1.64
C TYR A 48 -13.59 15.45 1.02
N THR A 49 -14.67 15.91 1.64
CA THR A 49 -16.00 15.90 1.04
C THR A 49 -16.16 17.16 0.21
N VAL A 50 -16.76 17.02 -0.97
CA VAL A 50 -17.15 18.14 -1.83
C VAL A 50 -18.62 17.99 -2.17
N ALA A 51 -19.37 19.09 -2.08
CA ALA A 51 -20.72 19.22 -2.59
C ALA A 51 -20.79 20.39 -3.57
N CYS A 52 -21.38 20.12 -4.72
CA CYS A 52 -21.51 21.02 -5.85
C CYS A 52 -22.98 21.25 -6.13
N THR A 53 -23.36 22.48 -6.48
CA THR A 53 -24.69 22.79 -7.03
C THR A 53 -24.53 23.30 -8.46
N ALA A 54 -25.26 22.70 -9.40
CA ALA A 54 -25.32 23.14 -10.78
C ALA A 54 -26.28 24.33 -10.94
N LYS A 55 -26.17 25.08 -12.04
CA LYS A 55 -27.07 26.20 -12.36
C LYS A 55 -28.56 25.79 -12.42
N ASP A 56 -28.85 24.55 -12.77
CA ASP A 56 -30.21 23.98 -12.80
C ASP A 56 -30.71 23.50 -11.42
N GLY A 57 -29.96 23.76 -10.35
CA GLY A 57 -30.29 23.40 -8.97
C GLY A 57 -29.93 21.96 -8.58
N LYS A 58 -29.44 21.13 -9.51
CA LYS A 58 -29.01 19.76 -9.17
C LYS A 58 -27.77 19.79 -8.29
N THR A 59 -27.76 18.94 -7.27
CA THR A 59 -26.63 18.80 -6.37
C THR A 59 -25.86 17.52 -6.66
N TRP A 60 -24.54 17.57 -6.48
CA TRP A 60 -23.65 16.43 -6.55
C TRP A 60 -22.73 16.47 -5.33
N SER A 61 -22.52 15.34 -4.67
CA SER A 61 -21.53 15.25 -3.60
C SER A 61 -20.73 13.97 -3.68
N ASN A 62 -19.47 14.07 -3.27
CA ASN A 62 -18.57 12.94 -3.20
C ASN A 62 -17.48 13.15 -2.14
N THR A 63 -16.94 12.05 -1.65
CA THR A 63 -15.67 12.05 -0.90
C THR A 63 -14.55 11.78 -1.88
N VAL A 64 -13.50 12.60 -1.84
CA VAL A 64 -12.39 12.57 -2.78
C VAL A 64 -11.10 12.33 -2.02
N ALA A 65 -10.25 11.48 -2.59
CA ALA A 65 -8.87 11.30 -2.16
C ALA A 65 -7.92 12.10 -3.06
N GLY A 66 -6.95 12.75 -2.42
CA GLY A 66 -5.78 13.33 -3.05
C GLY A 66 -4.57 13.10 -2.16
N ILE A 67 -3.49 13.84 -2.40
CA ILE A 67 -2.32 13.89 -1.51
C ILE A 67 -2.11 15.35 -1.13
N ARG A 68 -2.21 15.66 0.16
CA ARG A 68 -1.96 17.00 0.65
C ARG A 68 -0.47 17.30 0.52
N ARG A 69 -0.16 18.56 0.19
CA ARG A 69 1.21 19.04 0.18
C ARG A 69 1.55 19.52 1.58
N ASP A 70 2.22 18.66 2.33
CA ASP A 70 2.62 18.97 3.70
C ASP A 70 4.05 19.53 3.72
N GLU A 71 4.18 20.81 4.03
CA GLU A 71 5.47 21.49 4.13
C GLU A 71 6.28 21.01 5.35
N ASP A 72 5.64 20.56 6.44
CA ASP A 72 6.34 20.00 7.60
C ASP A 72 6.94 18.62 7.24
N VAL A 73 6.22 17.82 6.44
CA VAL A 73 6.76 16.56 5.90
C VAL A 73 7.93 16.85 4.97
N ARG A 74 7.83 17.80 4.04
CA ARG A 74 8.94 18.17 3.14
C ARG A 74 10.14 18.70 3.92
N ALA A 75 9.92 19.54 4.94
CA ALA A 75 10.98 20.08 5.78
C ALA A 75 11.70 18.99 6.60
N SER A 76 10.99 17.92 6.99
CA SER A 76 11.54 16.81 7.78
C SER A 76 12.06 15.63 6.94
N THR A 77 11.82 15.60 5.63
CA THR A 77 12.27 14.55 4.70
C THR A 77 13.30 15.07 3.69
N GLY A 78 13.94 14.18 2.93
CA GLY A 78 14.93 14.56 1.93
C GLY A 78 16.08 13.56 1.77
N TRP A 79 16.66 13.50 0.57
CA TRP A 79 17.78 12.60 0.25
C TRP A 79 19.07 12.91 1.03
N ASP A 80 19.19 14.14 1.53
CA ASP A 80 20.27 14.60 2.41
C ASP A 80 20.20 13.98 3.81
N LYS A 81 19.01 13.53 4.23
CA LYS A 81 18.76 12.87 5.52
C LYS A 81 18.84 11.35 5.46
N VAL A 82 18.86 10.79 4.25
CA VAL A 82 19.09 9.35 4.05
C VAL A 82 20.55 9.05 4.38
N PRO A 83 20.85 8.02 5.21
CA PRO A 83 22.21 7.64 5.52
C PRO A 83 23.08 7.47 4.27
N ALA A 84 24.34 7.89 4.35
CA ALA A 84 25.26 7.87 3.21
C ALA A 84 25.56 6.46 2.68
N ASP A 85 25.44 5.45 3.55
CA ASP A 85 25.57 4.03 3.24
C ASP A 85 24.22 3.36 2.92
N GLY A 86 23.12 4.11 2.89
CA GLY A 86 21.82 3.62 2.43
C GLY A 86 21.77 3.44 0.91
N LEU A 87 20.84 2.59 0.43
CA LEU A 87 20.68 2.29 -1.00
C LEU A 87 20.23 3.51 -1.85
N ARG A 88 19.72 4.56 -1.20
CA ARG A 88 19.19 5.79 -1.82
C ARG A 88 18.24 5.51 -3.00
N VAL A 89 17.21 4.70 -2.74
CA VAL A 89 16.12 4.35 -3.66
C VAL A 89 14.78 4.49 -2.98
N ASN A 90 13.72 4.68 -3.75
CA ASN A 90 12.34 4.60 -3.27
C ASN A 90 11.92 3.13 -3.11
N TYR A 91 10.89 2.91 -2.30
CA TYR A 91 10.28 1.60 -2.06
C TYR A 91 8.78 1.70 -2.28
N LEU A 92 8.26 0.93 -3.22
CA LEU A 92 6.83 0.84 -3.50
C LEU A 92 6.39 -0.62 -3.40
N MET A 93 5.57 -0.92 -2.40
CA MET A 93 4.99 -2.22 -2.19
C MET A 93 3.50 -2.15 -2.48
N ILE A 94 3.06 -2.89 -3.48
CA ILE A 94 1.65 -3.05 -3.82
C ILE A 94 1.27 -4.50 -3.52
N GLY A 95 0.28 -4.68 -2.67
CA GLY A 95 -0.16 -5.98 -2.19
C GLY A 95 -1.60 -6.26 -2.56
N PHE A 96 -1.92 -7.53 -2.77
CA PHE A 96 -3.27 -8.04 -2.91
C PHE A 96 -3.54 -9.14 -1.88
N ASP A 97 -4.68 -9.07 -1.22
CA ASP A 97 -5.13 -10.07 -0.27
C ASP A 97 -5.46 -11.40 -0.98
N SER A 98 -5.09 -12.52 -0.39
CA SER A 98 -5.64 -13.83 -0.75
C SER A 98 -5.33 -14.34 -2.17
N LEU A 99 -4.33 -13.84 -2.90
CA LEU A 99 -3.94 -14.39 -4.21
C LEU A 99 -2.74 -15.34 -4.14
N SER A 100 -2.94 -16.57 -4.61
CA SER A 100 -1.83 -17.48 -4.91
C SER A 100 -1.06 -16.98 -6.14
N ARG A 101 0.20 -17.38 -6.29
CA ARG A 101 1.00 -17.09 -7.48
C ARG A 101 0.28 -17.53 -8.76
N ASN A 102 -0.30 -18.73 -8.74
CA ASN A 102 -1.01 -19.27 -9.89
C ASN A 102 -2.34 -18.54 -10.14
N THR A 103 -3.09 -18.15 -9.10
CA THR A 103 -4.28 -17.32 -9.32
C THR A 103 -3.89 -15.99 -9.94
N PHE A 104 -2.87 -15.30 -9.41
CA PHE A 104 -2.40 -14.03 -9.94
C PHE A 104 -2.10 -14.15 -11.45
N ILE A 105 -1.35 -15.18 -11.86
CA ILE A 105 -1.03 -15.44 -13.27
C ILE A 105 -2.30 -15.66 -14.11
N ARG A 106 -3.29 -16.39 -13.59
CA ARG A 106 -4.53 -16.71 -14.31
C ARG A 106 -5.49 -15.53 -14.42
N THR A 107 -5.62 -14.72 -13.38
CA THR A 107 -6.65 -13.68 -13.27
C THR A 107 -6.15 -12.29 -13.62
N LEU A 108 -4.84 -12.04 -13.56
CA LEU A 108 -4.19 -10.78 -13.93
C LEU A 108 -3.12 -10.99 -15.02
N PRO A 109 -3.42 -11.70 -16.13
CA PRO A 109 -2.42 -12.13 -17.10
C PRO A 109 -1.72 -10.96 -17.79
N LYS A 110 -2.40 -9.84 -18.06
CA LYS A 110 -1.77 -8.69 -18.73
C LYS A 110 -0.81 -7.97 -17.81
N SER A 111 -1.21 -7.77 -16.55
CA SER A 111 -0.34 -7.21 -15.51
C SER A 111 0.87 -8.10 -15.25
N TYR A 112 0.66 -9.42 -15.17
CA TYR A 112 1.74 -10.39 -15.02
C TYR A 112 2.74 -10.34 -16.17
N ALA A 113 2.28 -10.39 -17.42
CA ALA A 113 3.14 -10.31 -18.60
C ALA A 113 3.93 -8.99 -18.64
N PHE A 114 3.30 -7.88 -18.24
CA PHE A 114 4.00 -6.60 -18.15
C PHE A 114 5.12 -6.62 -17.08
N LEU A 115 4.85 -7.18 -15.91
CA LEU A 115 5.85 -7.31 -14.85
C LEU A 115 7.02 -8.20 -15.28
N SER A 116 6.74 -9.37 -15.85
CA SER A 116 7.77 -10.34 -16.24
C SER A 116 8.57 -9.86 -17.45
N ASP A 117 7.87 -9.50 -18.52
CA ASP A 117 8.49 -9.36 -19.85
C ASP A 117 8.99 -7.94 -20.09
N VAL A 118 8.36 -6.96 -19.45
CA VAL A 118 8.66 -5.55 -19.69
C VAL A 118 9.43 -4.92 -18.53
N LEU A 119 9.07 -5.22 -17.28
CA LEU A 119 9.79 -4.72 -16.10
C LEU A 119 10.93 -5.65 -15.65
N GLY A 120 11.00 -6.89 -16.17
CA GLY A 120 12.04 -7.85 -15.81
C GLY A 120 11.95 -8.30 -14.35
N ALA A 121 10.74 -8.42 -13.82
CA ALA A 121 10.50 -8.79 -12.42
C ALA A 121 11.09 -10.17 -12.08
N GLN A 122 11.69 -10.26 -10.90
CA GLN A 122 12.13 -11.52 -10.28
C GLN A 122 10.96 -12.07 -9.48
N VAL A 123 10.28 -13.09 -10.01
CA VAL A 123 9.12 -13.73 -9.36
C VAL A 123 9.61 -14.85 -8.46
N LEU A 124 9.36 -14.78 -7.15
CA LEU A 124 9.79 -15.80 -6.20
C LEU A 124 8.83 -17.00 -6.24
N GLU A 125 9.24 -18.09 -6.88
CA GLU A 125 8.42 -19.28 -7.10
C GLU A 125 8.26 -20.13 -5.83
N GLY A 126 9.22 -20.03 -4.92
CA GLY A 126 9.22 -20.73 -3.63
C GLY A 126 8.76 -19.87 -2.45
N TYR A 127 8.23 -18.67 -2.66
CA TYR A 127 7.76 -17.82 -1.56
C TYR A 127 6.56 -18.46 -0.84
N ASN A 128 6.62 -18.49 0.49
CA ASN A 128 5.69 -19.26 1.32
C ASN A 128 5.28 -18.52 2.60
N ILE A 129 4.10 -18.84 3.10
CA ILE A 129 3.50 -18.23 4.29
C ILE A 129 4.15 -18.73 5.57
N VAL A 130 4.13 -17.91 6.63
CA VAL A 130 4.58 -18.30 7.99
C VAL A 130 3.44 -18.52 8.98
N GLY A 131 2.20 -18.37 8.53
CA GLY A 131 1.02 -18.46 9.38
C GLY A 131 -0.28 -18.29 8.60
N ASP A 132 -1.40 -18.35 9.29
CA ASP A 132 -2.71 -18.37 8.67
C ASP A 132 -3.37 -16.98 8.73
N GLY A 133 -3.44 -16.29 7.59
CA GLY A 133 -4.10 -14.97 7.46
C GLY A 133 -3.16 -13.78 7.34
N THR A 134 -3.73 -12.64 6.95
CA THR A 134 -3.04 -11.39 6.62
C THR A 134 -2.13 -10.86 7.74
N PRO A 135 -2.56 -10.74 9.02
CA PRO A 135 -1.67 -10.23 10.07
C PRO A 135 -0.42 -11.11 10.26
N GLN A 136 -0.56 -12.43 10.14
CA GLN A 136 0.53 -13.38 10.28
C GLN A 136 1.55 -13.29 9.15
N GLN A 137 1.22 -12.62 8.03
CA GLN A 137 2.16 -12.37 6.92
C GLN A 137 2.67 -10.93 6.95
N LEU A 138 1.78 -9.95 7.06
CA LEU A 138 2.13 -8.54 6.99
C LEU A 138 2.91 -8.07 8.22
N ILE A 139 2.64 -8.60 9.42
CA ILE A 139 3.44 -8.25 10.62
C ILE A 139 4.90 -8.68 10.41
N PRO A 140 5.23 -9.93 10.05
CA PRO A 140 6.59 -10.30 9.70
C PRO A 140 7.22 -9.48 8.59
N ILE A 141 6.50 -9.20 7.49
CA ILE A 141 7.02 -8.39 6.38
C ILE A 141 7.41 -6.99 6.86
N LEU A 142 6.57 -6.37 7.68
CA LEU A 142 6.71 -4.98 8.07
C LEU A 142 7.50 -4.78 9.36
N THR A 143 7.73 -5.84 10.15
CA THR A 143 8.42 -5.73 11.46
C THR A 143 9.57 -6.72 11.63
N GLY A 144 9.76 -7.69 10.73
CA GLY A 144 10.71 -8.80 10.91
C GLY A 144 10.38 -9.74 12.08
N LYS A 145 9.24 -9.57 12.73
CA LYS A 145 8.80 -10.30 13.92
C LYS A 145 7.44 -10.94 13.69
N THR A 146 7.19 -12.06 14.36
CA THR A 146 5.85 -12.64 14.44
C THR A 146 5.01 -11.89 15.47
N GLU A 147 3.68 -12.02 15.39
CA GLU A 147 2.75 -11.42 16.37
C GLU A 147 3.06 -11.85 17.81
N LEU A 148 3.56 -13.08 18.01
CA LEU A 148 3.90 -13.62 19.33
C LEU A 148 5.15 -12.99 19.96
N GLU A 149 6.01 -12.37 19.15
CA GLU A 149 7.24 -11.69 19.61
C GLU A 149 7.00 -10.21 19.91
N LEU A 150 5.78 -9.73 19.72
CA LEU A 150 5.40 -8.33 19.83
C LEU A 150 4.45 -8.10 21.01
N PRO A 151 4.30 -6.85 21.47
CA PRO A 151 3.31 -6.52 22.49
C PRO A 151 1.90 -7.00 22.14
N GLU A 152 1.13 -7.33 23.17
CA GLU A 152 -0.26 -7.73 23.00
C GLU A 152 -1.09 -6.56 22.48
N THR A 153 -1.70 -6.69 21.30
CA THR A 153 -2.56 -5.65 20.69
C THR A 153 -3.95 -6.16 20.30
N ARG A 154 -4.28 -7.43 20.59
CA ARG A 154 -5.55 -8.03 20.21
C ARG A 154 -6.69 -7.42 21.02
N ARG A 155 -7.72 -6.91 20.35
CA ARG A 155 -8.88 -6.22 20.96
C ARG A 155 -9.56 -7.05 22.05
N ARG A 156 -9.61 -8.37 21.88
CA ARG A 156 -10.21 -9.32 22.84
C ARG A 156 -9.55 -9.29 24.23
N MET A 157 -8.33 -8.76 24.35
CA MET A 157 -7.60 -8.65 25.63
C MET A 157 -7.99 -7.38 26.40
N GLY A 158 -8.92 -6.56 25.87
CA GLY A 158 -9.48 -5.41 26.57
C GLY A 158 -8.40 -4.41 26.98
N LYS A 159 -8.34 -4.09 28.28
CA LYS A 159 -7.40 -3.09 28.84
C LYS A 159 -5.93 -3.47 28.70
N GLN A 160 -5.61 -4.76 28.53
CA GLN A 160 -4.22 -5.24 28.37
C GLN A 160 -3.68 -5.03 26.95
N ALA A 161 -4.57 -4.83 25.96
CA ALA A 161 -4.16 -4.62 24.58
C ALA A 161 -3.55 -3.23 24.40
N GLN A 162 -2.35 -3.14 23.86
CA GLN A 162 -1.75 -1.89 23.40
C GLN A 162 -2.27 -1.53 22.00
N TYR A 163 -2.01 -0.30 21.56
CA TYR A 163 -2.17 0.07 20.16
C TYR A 163 -1.04 -0.51 19.33
N VAL A 164 -1.32 -0.72 18.04
CA VAL A 164 -0.39 -1.33 17.09
C VAL A 164 0.83 -0.43 16.84
N ASN A 165 0.76 0.87 17.19
CA ASN A 165 1.91 1.78 17.22
C ASN A 165 3.10 1.28 18.08
N SER A 166 2.89 0.31 18.96
CA SER A 166 3.96 -0.31 19.76
C SER A 166 4.89 -1.22 18.94
N TYR A 167 4.53 -1.55 17.70
CA TYR A 167 5.31 -2.46 16.85
C TYR A 167 6.46 -1.73 16.16
N PRO A 168 7.61 -2.39 15.95
CA PRO A 168 8.78 -1.80 15.29
C PRO A 168 8.62 -1.89 13.78
N PHE A 169 7.69 -1.11 13.24
CA PHE A 169 7.41 -1.13 11.81
C PHE A 169 8.53 -0.47 11.00
N VAL A 170 8.77 -1.04 9.83
CA VAL A 170 9.78 -0.57 8.88
C VAL A 170 9.53 0.87 8.43
N TRP A 171 8.28 1.30 8.31
CA TRP A 171 7.98 2.67 7.93
C TRP A 171 8.43 3.69 8.99
N ASP A 172 8.56 3.30 10.26
CA ASP A 172 9.10 4.19 11.30
C ASP A 172 10.60 4.42 11.07
N ASP A 173 11.31 3.38 10.63
CA ASP A 173 12.73 3.47 10.29
C ASP A 173 12.93 4.30 9.01
N PHE A 174 12.11 4.09 7.97
CA PHE A 174 12.12 4.94 6.78
C PHE A 174 11.82 6.40 7.10
N LYS A 175 10.79 6.66 7.90
CA LYS A 175 10.42 8.00 8.35
C LYS A 175 11.56 8.69 9.09
N LYS A 176 12.24 7.99 10.01
CA LYS A 176 13.42 8.52 10.73
C LYS A 176 14.59 8.82 9.79
N ASN A 177 14.76 8.05 8.73
CA ASN A 177 15.82 8.21 7.73
C ASN A 177 15.42 9.12 6.57
N GLY A 178 14.48 10.05 6.80
CA GLY A 178 14.16 11.11 5.85
C GLY A 178 13.20 10.74 4.73
N TYR A 179 12.55 9.56 4.76
CA TYR A 179 11.57 9.17 3.75
C TYR A 179 10.17 9.69 4.06
N VAL A 180 9.47 10.11 3.01
CA VAL A 180 8.03 10.29 3.03
C VAL A 180 7.38 8.90 3.02
N THR A 181 6.37 8.68 3.86
CA THR A 181 5.82 7.33 4.11
C THR A 181 4.32 7.27 3.84
N MET A 182 3.87 6.20 3.21
CA MET A 182 2.45 5.95 2.93
C MET A 182 2.02 4.55 3.37
N PHE A 183 0.86 4.46 4.01
CA PHE A 183 0.15 3.20 4.25
C PHE A 183 -1.29 3.29 3.70
N ALA A 184 -1.67 2.36 2.83
CA ALA A 184 -3.01 2.32 2.25
C ALA A 184 -3.64 0.92 2.34
N GLU A 185 -4.87 0.86 2.83
CA GLU A 185 -5.75 -0.32 2.82
C GLU A 185 -7.17 0.12 2.46
N ASP A 186 -7.94 -0.73 1.79
CA ASP A 186 -9.23 -0.38 1.18
C ASP A 186 -10.47 -1.03 1.83
N GLN A 187 -10.27 -1.94 2.78
CA GLN A 187 -11.37 -2.60 3.51
C GLN A 187 -11.38 -2.18 4.99
N PRO A 188 -12.12 -1.11 5.36
CA PRO A 188 -12.05 -0.53 6.70
C PRO A 188 -12.68 -1.42 7.79
N HIS A 189 -13.60 -2.31 7.40
CA HIS A 189 -14.35 -3.20 8.29
C HIS A 189 -13.60 -4.50 8.66
N ILE A 190 -12.60 -4.90 7.84
CA ILE A 190 -11.75 -6.08 8.05
C ILE A 190 -10.25 -5.77 7.96
N GLY A 191 -9.85 -4.49 8.04
CA GLY A 191 -8.47 -4.06 7.83
C GLY A 191 -7.47 -4.74 8.76
N THR A 192 -6.26 -5.00 8.25
CA THR A 192 -5.24 -5.88 8.86
C THR A 192 -5.00 -5.59 10.33
N PHE A 193 -4.82 -4.32 10.69
CA PHE A 193 -4.46 -3.90 12.04
C PHE A 193 -5.65 -3.43 12.90
N THR A 194 -6.88 -3.52 12.38
CA THR A 194 -8.08 -2.90 13.02
C THR A 194 -9.23 -3.87 13.23
N TYR A 195 -9.23 -5.00 12.53
CA TYR A 195 -10.23 -6.04 12.73
C TYR A 195 -10.02 -6.77 14.06
N ARG A 196 -8.90 -7.52 14.18
CA ARG A 196 -8.54 -8.27 15.40
C ARG A 196 -7.66 -7.48 16.37
N LEU A 197 -6.87 -6.54 15.85
CA LEU A 197 -5.94 -5.74 16.63
C LEU A 197 -6.53 -4.36 16.94
N ARG A 198 -5.99 -3.68 17.95
CA ARG A 198 -6.56 -2.45 18.52
C ARG A 198 -6.55 -1.26 17.54
N GLY A 199 -5.84 -1.37 16.42
CA GLY A 199 -5.60 -0.28 15.48
C GLY A 199 -4.50 0.64 15.96
N PHE A 200 -4.35 1.73 15.23
CA PHE A 200 -3.42 2.79 15.53
C PHE A 200 -4.11 3.90 16.33
N ASP A 201 -3.40 4.45 17.32
CA ASP A 201 -3.80 5.65 18.04
C ASP A 201 -3.36 6.89 17.25
N ALA A 202 -2.05 7.01 16.99
CA ALA A 202 -1.48 7.99 16.07
C ALA A 202 -1.36 7.40 14.64
N PRO A 203 -1.47 8.21 13.56
CA PRO A 203 -1.27 7.74 12.19
C PRO A 203 0.10 7.05 12.02
N PRO A 204 0.17 5.85 11.40
CA PRO A 204 1.42 5.09 11.28
C PRO A 204 2.41 5.70 10.26
N THR A 205 1.92 6.50 9.33
CA THR A 205 2.70 7.05 8.21
C THR A 205 2.29 8.50 7.94
N HIS A 206 3.07 9.22 7.11
CA HIS A 206 2.74 10.59 6.73
C HIS A 206 1.42 10.68 5.94
N HIS A 207 1.15 9.68 5.11
CA HIS A 207 -0.06 9.53 4.30
C HIS A 207 -0.73 8.20 4.61
N TYR A 208 -1.92 8.25 5.22
CA TYR A 208 -2.63 7.07 5.70
C TYR A 208 -4.03 7.01 5.09
N MET A 209 -4.30 6.03 4.22
CA MET A 209 -5.54 6.01 3.42
C MET A 209 -6.80 5.63 4.19
N ARG A 210 -6.66 5.01 5.37
CA ARG A 210 -7.80 4.50 6.14
C ARG A 210 -8.92 5.52 6.40
N PRO A 211 -8.67 6.79 6.75
CA PRO A 211 -9.73 7.77 6.97
C PRO A 211 -10.66 7.93 5.75
N PHE A 212 -10.14 7.83 4.53
CA PHE A 212 -10.98 7.83 3.32
C PHE A 212 -12.02 6.72 3.36
N PHE A 213 -11.55 5.48 3.51
CA PHE A 213 -12.42 4.31 3.47
C PHE A 213 -13.37 4.24 4.65
N VAL A 214 -12.94 4.64 5.86
CA VAL A 214 -13.84 4.79 7.01
C VAL A 214 -14.95 5.81 6.72
N SER A 215 -14.64 6.91 6.01
CA SER A 215 -15.63 7.93 5.65
C SER A 215 -16.66 7.45 4.63
N VAL A 216 -16.23 6.71 3.61
CA VAL A 216 -17.12 6.29 2.51
C VAL A 216 -17.86 4.97 2.78
N TYR A 217 -17.40 4.17 3.73
CA TYR A 217 -17.99 2.86 4.02
C TYR A 217 -19.51 2.90 4.31
N PRO A 218 -20.05 3.88 5.09
CA PRO A 218 -21.49 4.00 5.28
C PRO A 218 -22.28 4.30 4.00
N GLU A 219 -21.65 4.89 2.98
CA GLU A 219 -22.25 5.27 1.70
C GLU A 219 -22.30 4.10 0.70
N TYR A 220 -21.64 2.98 0.97
CA TYR A 220 -21.53 1.85 0.03
C TYR A 220 -22.88 1.29 -0.41
N LYS A 221 -23.87 1.30 0.49
CA LYS A 221 -25.25 0.84 0.22
C LYS A 221 -25.99 1.73 -0.78
N ASP A 222 -25.54 2.98 -0.94
CA ASP A 222 -26.15 4.00 -1.79
C ASP A 222 -25.49 4.05 -3.18
N HIS A 223 -24.58 3.11 -3.48
CA HIS A 223 -23.81 3.04 -4.71
C HIS A 223 -23.89 1.66 -5.36
N PRO A 224 -23.61 1.55 -6.67
CA PRO A 224 -23.39 0.27 -7.30
C PRO A 224 -22.32 -0.52 -6.55
N LYS A 225 -22.46 -1.86 -6.53
CA LYS A 225 -21.50 -2.76 -5.90
C LYS A 225 -20.08 -2.44 -6.41
N LEU A 226 -19.10 -2.36 -5.50
CA LEU A 226 -17.68 -2.04 -5.78
C LEU A 226 -17.40 -0.62 -6.30
N CYS A 227 -18.41 0.25 -6.32
CA CYS A 227 -18.25 1.63 -6.76
C CYS A 227 -18.41 2.61 -5.60
N LEU A 228 -17.72 3.74 -5.73
CA LEU A 228 -18.05 4.99 -5.06
C LEU A 228 -18.65 5.89 -6.15
N ARG A 229 -19.97 6.16 -6.07
CA ARG A 229 -20.72 6.77 -7.17
C ARG A 229 -20.54 5.98 -8.48
N ASN A 230 -19.93 6.59 -9.48
CA ASN A 230 -19.64 6.01 -10.81
C ASN A 230 -18.19 5.54 -10.98
N THR A 231 -17.38 5.59 -9.92
CA THR A 231 -15.95 5.22 -9.96
C THR A 231 -15.74 3.92 -9.20
N PRO A 232 -15.18 2.86 -9.83
CA PRO A 232 -14.77 1.66 -9.10
C PRO A 232 -13.78 2.00 -7.99
N ARG A 233 -13.98 1.45 -6.79
CA ARG A 233 -13.21 1.84 -5.60
C ARG A 233 -11.74 1.44 -5.69
N HIS A 234 -11.40 0.32 -6.36
CA HIS A 234 -10.01 -0.05 -6.64
C HIS A 234 -9.27 0.98 -7.49
N LYS A 235 -9.95 1.72 -8.36
CA LYS A 235 -9.34 2.82 -9.13
C LYS A 235 -9.03 4.03 -8.26
N VAL A 236 -9.86 4.30 -7.25
CA VAL A 236 -9.55 5.35 -6.25
C VAL A 236 -8.31 4.95 -5.45
N PHE A 237 -8.22 3.68 -5.06
CA PHE A 237 -7.04 3.11 -4.39
C PHE A 237 -5.76 3.21 -5.25
N PHE A 238 -5.78 2.78 -6.51
CA PHE A 238 -4.63 2.88 -7.41
C PHE A 238 -4.22 4.33 -7.69
N ARG A 239 -5.20 5.22 -7.86
CA ARG A 239 -4.92 6.64 -8.06
C ARG A 239 -4.23 7.28 -6.86
N TYR A 240 -4.59 6.89 -5.64
CA TYR A 240 -3.91 7.39 -4.44
C TYR A 240 -2.42 7.02 -4.41
N ILE A 241 -2.07 5.81 -4.89
CA ILE A 241 -0.67 5.39 -5.06
C ILE A 241 0.04 6.28 -6.09
N GLU A 242 -0.58 6.50 -7.25
CA GLU A 242 -0.02 7.32 -8.32
C GLU A 242 0.17 8.78 -7.89
N ASP A 243 -0.84 9.38 -7.27
CA ASP A 243 -0.81 10.75 -6.75
C ASP A 243 0.29 10.91 -5.68
N PHE A 244 0.54 9.89 -4.85
CA PHE A 244 1.61 9.90 -3.85
C PHE A 244 3.00 9.92 -4.50
N MET A 245 3.21 9.05 -5.50
CA MET A 245 4.48 9.00 -6.25
C MET A 245 4.74 10.30 -7.00
N ALA A 246 3.69 10.94 -7.53
CA ALA A 246 3.75 12.21 -8.24
C ALA A 246 4.01 13.43 -7.33
N GLU A 247 3.32 13.55 -6.20
CA GLU A 247 3.49 14.72 -5.30
C GLU A 247 4.90 14.77 -4.70
N TYR A 248 5.48 13.63 -4.34
CA TYR A 248 6.81 13.54 -3.71
C TYR A 248 7.91 13.07 -4.67
N ARG A 249 7.89 13.57 -5.92
CA ARG A 249 8.82 13.13 -6.95
C ARG A 249 10.29 13.32 -6.56
N SER A 250 10.60 14.39 -5.84
CA SER A 250 11.98 14.77 -5.48
C SER A 250 12.43 14.20 -4.13
N GLU A 251 11.48 13.72 -3.31
CA GLU A 251 11.75 13.18 -1.99
C GLU A 251 11.90 11.64 -2.01
N PRO A 252 12.70 11.07 -1.10
CA PRO A 252 12.72 9.63 -0.88
C PRO A 252 11.36 9.12 -0.38
N LYS A 253 10.87 8.01 -0.93
CA LYS A 253 9.52 7.48 -0.66
C LYS A 253 9.54 6.03 -0.19
N PHE A 254 8.73 5.74 0.83
CA PHE A 254 8.34 4.38 1.20
C PHE A 254 6.81 4.27 1.19
N ALA A 255 6.27 3.38 0.37
CA ALA A 255 4.83 3.17 0.25
C ALA A 255 4.49 1.68 0.43
N PHE A 256 3.55 1.40 1.32
CA PHE A 256 2.92 0.08 1.44
C PHE A 256 1.41 0.24 1.19
N ALA A 257 0.93 -0.30 0.08
CA ALA A 257 -0.48 -0.25 -0.32
C ALA A 257 -0.99 -1.69 -0.47
N PHE A 258 -2.01 -2.07 0.29
CA PHE A 258 -2.57 -3.41 0.30
C PHE A 258 -4.07 -3.41 -0.03
N HIS A 259 -4.43 -4.06 -1.14
CA HIS A 259 -5.78 -4.10 -1.69
C HIS A 259 -6.47 -5.43 -1.34
N SER A 260 -7.63 -5.37 -0.68
CA SER A 260 -8.39 -6.55 -0.26
C SER A 260 -9.73 -6.71 -0.97
N GLU A 261 -10.35 -5.62 -1.46
CA GLU A 261 -11.75 -5.64 -1.94
C GLU A 261 -12.04 -6.70 -3.01
N LEU A 262 -11.16 -6.82 -3.99
CA LEU A 262 -11.43 -7.62 -5.18
C LEU A 262 -10.99 -9.08 -5.08
N SER A 263 -10.31 -9.49 -3.99
CA SER A 263 -9.66 -10.80 -3.92
C SER A 263 -9.89 -11.57 -2.62
N HIS A 264 -10.32 -10.91 -1.54
CA HIS A 264 -10.54 -11.55 -0.23
C HIS A 264 -11.65 -12.62 -0.27
N ASP A 265 -12.84 -12.28 -0.80
CA ASP A 265 -14.02 -13.16 -0.75
C ASP A 265 -14.23 -14.00 -2.04
N ASP A 266 -13.87 -13.45 -3.20
CA ASP A 266 -14.04 -14.09 -4.51
C ASP A 266 -12.83 -13.85 -5.40
N PHE A 267 -12.13 -14.92 -5.74
CA PHE A 267 -10.94 -14.88 -6.58
C PHE A 267 -11.21 -14.48 -8.03
N ASN A 268 -12.43 -14.66 -8.52
CA ASN A 268 -12.78 -14.31 -9.89
C ASN A 268 -12.89 -12.79 -10.05
N LEU A 269 -13.24 -12.09 -8.98
CA LEU A 269 -13.52 -10.67 -9.02
C LEU A 269 -12.27 -9.84 -9.34
N VAL A 270 -11.08 -10.29 -8.93
CA VAL A 270 -9.83 -9.57 -9.17
C VAL A 270 -9.52 -9.35 -10.66
N SER A 271 -10.06 -10.19 -11.55
CA SER A 271 -9.86 -10.06 -12.99
C SER A 271 -10.33 -8.72 -13.57
N VAL A 272 -11.29 -8.05 -12.91
CA VAL A 272 -11.76 -6.71 -13.33
C VAL A 272 -10.67 -5.64 -13.19
N ALA A 273 -9.65 -5.88 -12.36
CA ALA A 273 -8.56 -4.95 -12.13
C ALA A 273 -7.37 -5.15 -13.07
N ASP A 274 -7.32 -6.18 -13.93
CA ASP A 274 -6.12 -6.47 -14.74
C ASP A 274 -5.72 -5.30 -15.65
N ASN A 275 -6.68 -4.71 -16.36
CA ASN A 275 -6.41 -3.54 -17.20
C ASN A 275 -6.01 -2.30 -16.37
N ASP A 276 -6.60 -2.13 -15.19
CA ASP A 276 -6.35 -0.96 -14.34
C ASP A 276 -5.02 -1.06 -13.59
N LEU A 277 -4.61 -2.26 -13.17
CA LEU A 277 -3.30 -2.53 -12.59
C LEU A 277 -2.21 -2.39 -13.65
N LEU A 278 -2.42 -2.93 -14.86
CA LEU A 278 -1.53 -2.68 -16.00
C LEU A 278 -1.37 -1.18 -16.26
N ALA A 279 -2.48 -0.42 -16.25
CA ALA A 279 -2.44 1.03 -16.46
C ALA A 279 -1.64 1.74 -15.36
N LEU A 280 -1.82 1.37 -14.08
CA LEU A 280 -1.01 1.89 -12.98
C LEU A 280 0.48 1.62 -13.19
N LEU A 281 0.85 0.36 -13.46
CA LEU A 281 2.25 -0.05 -13.65
C LEU A 281 2.89 0.63 -14.87
N THR A 282 2.13 0.75 -15.96
CA THR A 282 2.55 1.47 -17.17
C THR A 282 2.79 2.94 -16.87
N SER A 283 1.85 3.59 -16.17
CA SER A 283 1.96 5.00 -15.82
C SER A 283 3.17 5.28 -14.91
N LEU A 284 3.38 4.44 -13.88
CA LEU A 284 4.54 4.55 -12.99
C LEU A 284 5.86 4.42 -13.75
N ARG A 285 5.93 3.51 -14.74
CA ARG A 285 7.12 3.31 -15.58
C ARG A 285 7.33 4.46 -16.55
N ASP A 286 6.30 4.87 -17.28
CA ASP A 286 6.38 5.90 -18.32
C ASP A 286 6.66 7.30 -17.75
N GLN A 287 6.16 7.59 -16.54
CA GLN A 287 6.46 8.83 -15.82
C GLN A 287 7.83 8.81 -15.10
N GLY A 288 8.57 7.70 -15.19
CA GLY A 288 9.89 7.52 -14.60
C GLY A 288 9.91 7.26 -13.10
N HIS A 289 8.75 7.03 -12.47
CA HIS A 289 8.66 6.74 -11.03
C HIS A 289 9.32 5.40 -10.67
N LEU A 290 9.51 4.49 -11.63
CA LEU A 290 10.20 3.20 -11.39
C LEU A 290 11.72 3.24 -11.60
N ASN A 291 12.28 4.37 -12.06
CA ASN A 291 13.72 4.45 -12.39
C ASN A 291 14.64 4.33 -11.17
N ASP A 292 14.16 4.77 -10.02
CA ASP A 292 14.85 4.79 -8.73
C ASP A 292 14.03 4.08 -7.65
N THR A 293 13.09 3.21 -8.02
CA THR A 293 12.18 2.52 -7.09
C THR A 293 12.38 1.02 -7.11
N ILE A 294 12.58 0.42 -5.95
CA ILE A 294 12.35 -1.02 -5.75
C ILE A 294 10.84 -1.22 -5.64
N LEU A 295 10.27 -1.83 -6.69
CA LEU A 295 8.85 -2.18 -6.72
C LEU A 295 8.69 -3.64 -6.27
N VAL A 296 7.83 -3.86 -5.28
CA VAL A 296 7.38 -5.19 -4.88
C VAL A 296 5.89 -5.30 -5.12
N LEU A 297 5.52 -6.25 -5.98
CA LEU A 297 4.13 -6.64 -6.17
C LEU A 297 3.93 -8.00 -5.50
N MET A 298 3.02 -8.07 -4.55
CA MET A 298 2.91 -9.23 -3.67
C MET A 298 1.47 -9.59 -3.29
N SER A 299 1.35 -10.75 -2.67
CA SER A 299 0.19 -11.18 -1.91
C SER A 299 0.64 -11.77 -0.59
N ASP A 300 -0.26 -11.73 0.39
CA ASP A 300 0.01 -12.24 1.74
C ASP A 300 -0.10 -13.77 1.78
N HIS A 301 -1.20 -14.32 1.27
CA HIS A 301 -1.48 -15.75 1.16
C HIS A 301 -2.36 -16.03 -0.07
N GLY A 302 -2.60 -17.30 -0.41
CA GLY A 302 -3.64 -17.67 -1.37
C GLY A 302 -5.04 -17.73 -0.75
N HIS A 303 -6.04 -18.20 -1.51
CA HIS A 303 -7.45 -18.11 -1.08
C HIS A 303 -7.76 -18.92 0.18
N ARG A 304 -8.37 -18.26 1.16
CA ARG A 304 -8.79 -18.87 2.44
C ARG A 304 -10.28 -19.13 2.58
N PHE A 305 -11.12 -18.38 1.87
CA PHE A 305 -12.58 -18.35 2.08
C PHE A 305 -13.39 -19.02 0.95
N THR A 306 -12.72 -19.61 -0.02
CA THR A 306 -13.36 -20.22 -1.19
C THR A 306 -13.42 -21.74 -1.05
N THR A 307 -14.41 -22.38 -1.68
CA THR A 307 -14.57 -23.85 -1.65
C THR A 307 -13.33 -24.60 -2.12
N ILE A 308 -12.50 -23.98 -2.96
CA ILE A 308 -11.26 -24.57 -3.46
C ILE A 308 -10.25 -24.89 -2.35
N ARG A 309 -10.27 -24.18 -1.21
CA ARG A 309 -9.38 -24.47 -0.06
C ARG A 309 -9.58 -25.89 0.49
N SER A 310 -10.77 -26.45 0.34
CA SER A 310 -11.04 -27.84 0.77
C SER A 310 -10.27 -28.88 -0.06
N THR A 311 -9.83 -28.52 -1.27
CA THR A 311 -9.08 -29.39 -2.18
C THR A 311 -7.59 -29.41 -1.84
N GLN A 312 -6.88 -30.46 -2.26
CA GLN A 312 -5.43 -30.54 -2.10
C GLN A 312 -4.70 -29.39 -2.84
N GLN A 313 -5.18 -29.05 -4.04
CA GLN A 313 -4.66 -27.95 -4.84
C GLN A 313 -4.81 -26.61 -4.12
N GLY A 314 -6.01 -26.33 -3.58
CA GLY A 314 -6.26 -25.09 -2.84
C GLY A 314 -5.37 -24.94 -1.61
N LYS A 315 -5.11 -26.02 -0.87
CA LYS A 315 -4.16 -26.00 0.27
C LYS A 315 -2.73 -25.67 -0.17
N GLN A 316 -2.29 -26.15 -1.33
CA GLN A 316 -0.97 -25.82 -1.86
C GLN A 316 -0.91 -24.36 -2.33
N GLU A 317 -1.91 -23.91 -3.07
CA GLU A 317 -1.99 -22.54 -3.58
C GLU A 317 -2.14 -21.50 -2.44
N GLU A 318 -2.84 -21.83 -1.35
CA GLU A 318 -2.91 -21.00 -0.14
C GLU A 318 -1.52 -20.63 0.42
N ARG A 319 -0.58 -21.58 0.34
CA ARG A 319 0.78 -21.46 0.88
C ARG A 319 1.77 -20.84 -0.09
N LEU A 320 1.38 -20.60 -1.34
CA LEU A 320 2.25 -20.09 -2.40
C LEU A 320 1.72 -18.76 -2.93
N PRO A 321 1.72 -17.68 -2.13
CA PRO A 321 1.30 -16.37 -2.58
C PRO A 321 2.21 -15.81 -3.67
N PHE A 322 1.67 -14.85 -4.42
CA PHE A 322 2.45 -14.11 -5.41
C PHE A 322 3.49 -13.20 -4.73
N MET A 323 4.72 -13.16 -5.25
CA MET A 323 5.77 -12.25 -4.79
C MET A 323 6.72 -11.96 -5.96
N ALA A 324 6.80 -10.70 -6.36
CA ALA A 324 7.64 -10.25 -7.47
C ALA A 324 8.39 -8.98 -7.10
N LEU A 325 9.68 -8.94 -7.44
CA LEU A 325 10.55 -7.78 -7.22
C LEU A 325 11.04 -7.21 -8.56
N VAL A 326 10.89 -5.89 -8.73
CA VAL A 326 11.51 -5.13 -9.81
C VAL A 326 12.56 -4.22 -9.18
N LEU A 327 13.80 -4.37 -9.63
CA LEU A 327 14.94 -3.59 -9.13
C LEU A 327 15.30 -2.50 -10.15
N PRO A 328 15.55 -1.26 -9.70
CA PRO A 328 16.02 -0.20 -10.59
C PRO A 328 17.42 -0.51 -11.09
N GLN A 329 17.79 0.05 -12.25
CA GLN A 329 19.08 -0.25 -12.89
C GLN A 329 20.27 0.12 -11.99
N SER A 330 20.18 1.24 -11.28
CA SER A 330 21.20 1.69 -10.31
C SER A 330 21.52 0.64 -9.24
N VAL A 331 20.51 -0.09 -8.75
CA VAL A 331 20.69 -1.17 -7.76
C VAL A 331 21.34 -2.39 -8.42
N LYS A 332 20.96 -2.73 -9.65
CA LYS A 332 21.55 -3.85 -10.39
C LYS A 332 23.05 -3.63 -10.65
N ASP A 333 23.42 -2.40 -10.98
CA ASP A 333 24.81 -2.05 -11.30
C ASP A 333 25.66 -1.91 -10.03
N SER A 334 25.11 -1.31 -8.97
CA SER A 334 25.86 -1.03 -7.74
C SER A 334 25.94 -2.23 -6.78
N TYR A 335 24.97 -3.14 -6.84
CA TYR A 335 24.86 -4.29 -5.92
C TYR A 335 24.66 -5.62 -6.68
N PRO A 336 25.60 -6.01 -7.56
CA PRO A 336 25.44 -7.21 -8.39
C PRO A 336 25.37 -8.51 -7.57
N SER A 337 26.11 -8.60 -6.45
CA SER A 337 26.02 -9.75 -5.52
C SER A 337 24.62 -9.90 -4.96
N ALA A 338 23.97 -8.79 -4.62
CA ALA A 338 22.63 -8.79 -4.09
C ALA A 338 21.58 -9.23 -5.09
N VAL A 339 21.69 -8.72 -6.31
CA VAL A 339 20.85 -9.16 -7.41
C VAL A 339 21.08 -10.63 -7.72
N GLY A 340 22.32 -11.12 -7.58
CA GLY A 340 22.66 -12.54 -7.62
C GLY A 340 21.90 -13.36 -6.57
N ASN A 341 21.86 -12.89 -5.32
CA ASN A 341 21.11 -13.53 -4.23
C ASN A 341 19.61 -13.60 -4.53
N VAL A 342 19.02 -12.53 -5.04
CA VAL A 342 17.60 -12.52 -5.46
C VAL A 342 17.34 -13.57 -6.54
N ARG A 343 18.19 -13.62 -7.58
CA ARG A 343 18.07 -14.61 -8.67
C ARG A 343 18.19 -16.04 -8.16
N VAL A 344 19.09 -16.31 -7.22
CA VAL A 344 19.21 -17.63 -6.59
C VAL A 344 17.96 -17.96 -5.77
N ASN A 345 17.37 -16.96 -5.10
CA ASN A 345 16.19 -17.15 -4.26
C ASN A 345 14.88 -17.31 -5.05
N VAL A 346 14.85 -16.98 -6.34
CA VAL A 346 13.70 -17.23 -7.25
C VAL A 346 13.21 -18.67 -7.12
N HIS A 347 14.13 -19.64 -7.07
CA HIS A 347 13.83 -21.06 -6.99
C HIS A 347 14.07 -21.67 -5.60
N ARG A 348 14.18 -20.85 -4.55
CA ARG A 348 14.34 -21.32 -3.17
C ARG A 348 13.12 -20.98 -2.32
N LEU A 349 12.96 -21.76 -1.25
CA LEU A 349 11.98 -21.45 -0.22
C LEU A 349 12.35 -20.11 0.45
N THR A 350 11.47 -19.14 0.31
CA THR A 350 11.55 -17.85 1.02
C THR A 350 10.25 -17.63 1.78
N THR A 351 10.30 -16.83 2.84
CA THR A 351 9.17 -16.56 3.72
C THR A 351 9.25 -15.12 4.20
N PRO A 352 8.16 -14.49 4.67
CA PRO A 352 8.18 -13.16 5.29
C PRO A 352 9.34 -12.86 6.25
N LEU A 353 9.83 -13.87 6.99
CA LEU A 353 10.93 -13.74 7.96
C LEU A 353 12.32 -13.81 7.33
N THR A 354 12.44 -14.44 6.17
CA THR A 354 13.71 -14.54 5.40
C THR A 354 13.76 -13.53 4.28
N SER A 355 12.60 -13.09 3.79
CA SER A 355 12.39 -12.13 2.71
C SER A 355 12.19 -10.73 3.25
N THR A 356 12.80 -10.37 4.39
CA THR A 356 12.85 -8.95 4.74
C THR A 356 13.43 -8.26 3.53
N LEU A 357 12.59 -7.46 2.88
CA LEU A 357 13.02 -6.58 1.83
C LEU A 357 14.26 -5.82 2.34
N PRO A 358 15.13 -5.30 1.45
CA PRO A 358 16.24 -4.41 1.79
C PRO A 358 15.97 -3.38 2.92
N CYS A 359 14.70 -3.01 3.11
CA CYS A 359 14.10 -2.36 4.26
C CYS A 359 14.87 -2.36 5.60
N ARG A 360 15.20 -3.51 6.22
CA ARG A 360 15.84 -3.52 7.55
C ARG A 360 17.36 -3.31 7.55
N THR A 361 18.03 -3.61 6.45
CA THR A 361 19.48 -3.40 6.30
C THR A 361 19.80 -2.05 5.67
N SER A 362 18.79 -1.24 5.35
CA SER A 362 18.94 0.05 4.66
C SER A 362 19.41 1.21 5.54
N SER A 363 19.40 1.05 6.88
CA SER A 363 19.95 2.05 7.81
C SER A 363 21.44 1.86 8.09
N THR A 364 22.02 0.71 7.72
CA THR A 364 23.46 0.48 7.64
C THR A 364 23.76 -0.66 6.65
N PHE A 365 24.06 -0.33 5.39
CA PHE A 365 24.44 -1.35 4.40
C PHE A 365 25.93 -1.70 4.59
N SER A 366 26.26 -2.42 5.65
CA SER A 366 27.63 -2.84 5.96
C SER A 366 28.10 -4.04 5.11
N GLY A 367 28.02 -3.88 3.78
CA GLY A 367 28.49 -4.87 2.81
C GLY A 367 27.66 -6.15 2.80
N ALA A 368 27.60 -6.79 1.63
CA ALA A 368 26.97 -8.10 1.47
C ALA A 368 27.71 -9.14 2.31
N ARG A 369 27.25 -9.40 3.54
CA ARG A 369 27.63 -10.59 4.29
C ARG A 369 26.73 -11.73 3.84
N LEU A 370 27.31 -12.91 3.57
CA LEU A 370 26.54 -14.15 3.46
C LEU A 370 25.62 -14.26 4.68
N GLY A 371 24.31 -14.26 4.46
CA GLY A 371 23.32 -14.34 5.53
C GLY A 371 23.64 -15.51 6.47
N GLN A 372 23.78 -15.22 7.76
CA GLN A 372 23.90 -16.25 8.78
C GLN A 372 22.51 -16.84 9.07
N LEU A 373 22.40 -18.17 9.13
CA LEU A 373 21.15 -18.88 9.45
C LEU A 373 20.52 -18.47 10.81
N THR A 374 21.28 -17.77 11.65
CA THR A 374 20.87 -17.26 12.97
C THR A 374 20.33 -15.83 12.94
N GLU A 375 20.51 -15.08 11.84
CA GLU A 375 20.00 -13.72 11.66
C GLU A 375 18.77 -13.75 10.75
N ARG A 376 17.67 -13.10 11.17
CA ARG A 376 16.49 -12.96 10.32
C ARG A 376 16.72 -11.84 9.30
N GLY A 377 16.52 -12.19 8.04
CA GLY A 377 16.75 -11.33 6.89
C GLY A 377 18.05 -11.65 6.18
N TYR A 378 17.98 -11.93 4.89
CA TYR A 378 19.18 -11.88 4.06
C TYR A 378 19.47 -10.41 3.76
N PRO A 379 20.64 -9.85 4.11
CA PRO A 379 21.10 -8.65 3.44
C PRO A 379 21.11 -8.99 1.96
N LEU A 380 20.53 -8.09 1.16
CA LEU A 380 20.65 -8.14 -0.28
C LEU A 380 22.12 -8.33 -0.62
#